data_AF-A0A3C1AAB7-F1
#
_entry.id   AF-A0A3C1AAB7-F1
#
_cell.length_a   1.000
_cell.length_b   1.000
_cell.length_c   1.000
_cell.angle_alpha   90.00
_cell.angle_beta   90.00
_cell.angle_gamma   90.00
#
_symmetry.space_group_name_H-M   'P 1'
#
loop_
_entity.id
_entity.type
_entity.pdbx_description
1 polymer ?
#
loop_
_entity_poly.entity_id
_entity_poly.type
_entity_poly.pdbx_seq_one_letter_code
_entity_poly.pdbx_strand_id
1 'polypeptide(L)'
;MFIRKVRNRSRSQSVQVIQKIGGRYKVVKTIGCATMQHEIEKLEQLAREEIERLSGNQLKLFGYESDEIIEQAFSLLANSSIRTVGPELIFGRIYDYIGFNAIEEELFRHLVIGRLAFPLSKLKTVDYLYRYQGKSIKVDTVYRFLDKLSDKLKPQIEQIAFVAYCILKELERVLQEKKSAISLKRASDLTRTMYQITYTLPESKQTKSKLLWHG
;
A
#
# COMPACT_ATOMS: atom_id res chain seq x y z
N MET A 1 29.16 6.49 -3.61
CA MET A 1 29.90 5.22 -3.81
C MET A 1 29.18 4.43 -4.92
N PHE A 2 29.82 3.46 -5.56
CA PHE A 2 29.27 2.72 -6.70
C PHE A 2 29.52 1.23 -6.56
N ILE A 3 28.67 0.42 -7.20
CA ILE A 3 28.83 -1.04 -7.27
C ILE A 3 29.67 -1.38 -8.51
N ARG A 4 30.69 -2.21 -8.31
CA ARG A 4 31.55 -2.74 -9.38
C ARG A 4 31.48 -4.26 -9.37
N LYS A 5 31.24 -4.85 -10.54
CA LYS A 5 31.40 -6.28 -10.79
C LYS A 5 32.78 -6.58 -11.38
N VAL A 6 33.46 -7.58 -10.83
CA VAL A 6 34.77 -8.03 -11.32
C VAL A 6 34.72 -9.53 -11.56
N ARG A 7 35.04 -9.96 -12.78
CA ARG A 7 35.16 -11.39 -13.10
C ARG A 7 36.49 -11.92 -12.59
N ASN A 8 36.44 -12.96 -11.76
CA ASN A 8 37.62 -13.59 -11.16
C ASN A 8 38.21 -14.64 -12.09
N ARG A 9 39.47 -15.03 -11.84
CA ARG A 9 40.14 -16.15 -12.53
C ARG A 9 39.40 -17.49 -12.33
N SER A 10 38.68 -17.65 -11.22
CA SER A 10 37.84 -18.81 -10.88
C SER A 10 36.49 -18.85 -11.61
N ARG A 11 36.27 -18.00 -12.62
CA ARG A 11 35.00 -17.77 -13.34
C ARG A 11 33.84 -17.17 -12.51
N SER A 12 33.95 -17.07 -11.19
CA SER A 12 33.00 -16.34 -10.35
C SER A 12 33.06 -14.82 -10.59
N GLN A 13 32.01 -14.08 -10.25
CA GLN A 13 31.98 -12.61 -10.24
C GLN A 13 31.98 -12.10 -8.81
N SER A 14 32.89 -11.18 -8.51
CA SER A 14 32.93 -10.45 -7.25
C SER A 14 32.13 -9.16 -7.35
N VAL A 15 31.31 -8.89 -6.34
CA VAL A 15 30.58 -7.61 -6.20
C VAL A 15 31.28 -6.76 -5.15
N GLN A 16 31.67 -5.56 -5.55
CA GLN A 16 32.45 -4.63 -4.72
C GLN A 16 31.78 -3.26 -4.65
N VAL A 17 31.84 -2.64 -3.46
CA VAL A 17 31.53 -1.23 -3.26
C VAL A 17 32.82 -0.43 -3.42
N ILE A 18 32.81 0.53 -4.34
CA ILE A 18 33.95 1.39 -4.66
C ILE A 18 33.61 2.86 -4.47
N GLN A 19 34.62 3.67 -4.18
CA GLN A 19 34.52 5.13 -4.07
C GLN A 19 35.59 5.77 -4.94
N LYS A 20 35.25 6.89 -5.60
CA LYS A 20 36.21 7.69 -6.35
C LYS A 20 36.77 8.76 -5.43
N ILE A 21 38.07 8.71 -5.15
CA ILE A 21 38.79 9.67 -4.31
C ILE A 21 39.99 10.17 -5.10
N GLY A 22 40.10 11.49 -5.31
CA GLY A 22 41.22 12.10 -6.04
C GLY A 22 41.40 11.55 -7.46
N GLY A 23 40.30 11.24 -8.16
CA GLY A 23 40.33 10.68 -9.52
C GLY A 23 40.58 9.16 -9.61
N ARG A 24 40.99 8.49 -8.52
CA ARG A 24 41.22 7.05 -8.48
C ARG A 24 40.06 6.30 -7.82
N TYR A 25 39.80 5.08 -8.26
CA TYR A 25 38.83 4.19 -7.63
C TYR A 25 39.48 3.41 -6.50
N LYS A 26 38.94 3.54 -5.28
CA LYS A 26 39.32 2.76 -4.10
C LYS A 26 38.20 1.77 -3.76
N VAL A 27 38.55 0.51 -3.51
CA VAL A 27 37.59 -0.48 -2.99
C VAL A 27 37.33 -0.14 -1.53
N VAL A 28 36.05 0.08 -1.21
CA VAL A 28 35.58 0.35 0.16
C VAL A 28 35.30 -0.97 0.85
N LYS A 29 34.60 -1.90 0.17
CA LYS A 29 34.27 -3.22 0.70
C LYS A 29 33.95 -4.20 -0.43
N THR A 30 34.35 -5.46 -0.26
CA THR A 30 33.89 -6.56 -1.11
C THR A 30 32.71 -7.23 -0.41
N ILE A 31 31.58 -7.37 -1.10
CA ILE A 31 30.35 -7.93 -0.53
C ILE A 31 30.36 -9.46 -0.62
N GLY A 32 30.89 -10.01 -1.71
CA GLY A 32 31.04 -11.44 -1.91
C GLY A 32 31.38 -11.78 -3.35
N CYS A 33 31.47 -13.07 -3.65
CA CYS A 33 31.60 -13.58 -5.01
C CYS A 33 30.63 -14.74 -5.25
N ALA A 34 30.13 -14.84 -6.48
CA ALA A 34 29.21 -15.89 -6.89
C ALA A 34 29.39 -16.24 -8.36
N THR A 35 28.95 -17.44 -8.76
CA THR A 35 29.03 -17.88 -10.15
C THR A 35 27.66 -17.86 -10.84
N MET A 36 26.58 -17.97 -10.06
CA MET A 36 25.20 -17.98 -10.57
C MET A 36 24.62 -16.57 -10.63
N GLN A 37 23.83 -16.28 -11.67
CA GLN A 37 23.30 -14.95 -11.94
C GLN A 37 22.38 -14.43 -10.82
N HIS A 38 21.53 -15.28 -10.25
CA HIS A 38 20.62 -14.90 -9.16
C HIS A 38 21.37 -14.57 -7.85
N GLU A 39 22.48 -15.27 -7.56
CA GLU A 39 23.32 -14.96 -6.40
C GLU A 39 24.07 -13.64 -6.59
N ILE A 40 24.50 -13.34 -7.82
CA ILE A 40 25.12 -12.05 -8.17
C ILE A 40 24.12 -10.91 -7.96
N GLU A 41 22.86 -11.08 -8.37
CA GLU A 41 21.80 -10.11 -8.15
C GLU A 41 21.53 -9.88 -6.65
N LYS A 42 21.52 -10.94 -5.84
CA LYS A 42 21.43 -10.84 -4.37
C LYS A 42 22.60 -10.06 -3.79
N LEU A 43 23.83 -10.35 -4.23
CA LEU A 43 25.03 -9.63 -3.80
C LEU A 43 25.02 -8.15 -4.23
N GLU A 44 24.43 -7.83 -5.39
CA GLU A 44 24.22 -6.44 -5.81
C GLU A 44 23.23 -5.70 -4.92
N GLN A 45 22.15 -6.35 -4.49
CA GLN A 45 21.20 -5.76 -3.55
C GLN A 45 21.86 -5.44 -2.20
N LEU A 46 22.59 -6.39 -1.63
CA LEU A 46 23.38 -6.18 -0.40
C LEU A 46 24.41 -5.05 -0.56
N ALA A 47 25.02 -4.92 -1.74
CA ALA A 47 25.94 -3.83 -2.03
C ALA A 47 25.26 -2.45 -2.04
N ARG A 48 23.99 -2.36 -2.48
CA ARG A 48 23.20 -1.11 -2.44
C ARG A 48 22.90 -0.71 -1.00
N GLU A 49 22.45 -1.66 -0.19
CA GLU A 49 22.17 -1.45 1.23
C GLU A 49 23.42 -0.98 1.98
N GLU A 50 24.58 -1.59 1.68
CA GLU A 50 25.86 -1.17 2.27
C GLU A 50 26.28 0.25 1.84
N ILE A 51 26.00 0.65 0.59
CA ILE A 51 26.23 2.03 0.14
C ILE A 51 25.32 3.01 0.87
N GLU A 52 24.04 2.67 1.07
CA GLU A 52 23.10 3.50 1.83
C GLU A 52 23.57 3.68 3.29
N ARG A 53 23.99 2.58 3.94
CA ARG A 53 24.54 2.57 5.29
C ARG A 53 25.78 3.45 5.44
N LEU A 54 26.73 3.34 4.51
CA LEU A 54 28.00 4.08 4.55
C LEU A 54 27.85 5.55 4.14
N SER A 55 26.78 5.92 3.43
CA SER A 55 26.55 7.29 2.96
C SER A 55 25.87 8.19 4.00
N GLY A 56 25.58 7.69 5.21
CA GLY A 56 25.04 8.50 6.31
C GLY A 56 23.62 9.05 6.10
N ASN A 57 22.94 8.68 5.01
CA ASN A 57 21.54 9.03 4.74
C ASN A 57 20.60 8.15 5.56
N GLN A 58 20.67 8.26 6.89
CA GLN A 58 19.67 7.70 7.78
C GLN A 58 18.46 8.64 7.83
N LEU A 59 17.72 8.71 6.73
CA LEU A 59 16.38 9.29 6.69
C LEU A 59 15.43 8.27 6.05
N LYS A 60 15.23 7.18 6.78
CA LYS A 60 14.10 6.28 6.62
C LYS A 60 13.62 5.85 8.01
N LEU A 61 13.26 6.85 8.83
CA LEU A 61 12.53 6.62 10.09
C LEU A 61 11.14 6.00 9.84
N PHE A 62 10.72 5.90 8.57
CA PHE A 62 9.58 5.12 8.08
C PHE A 62 9.92 4.41 6.75
N GLY A 63 11.10 3.81 6.62
CA GLY A 63 11.38 2.89 5.52
C GLY A 63 11.51 1.48 6.05
N TYR A 64 10.76 0.56 5.44
CA TYR A 64 10.84 -0.90 5.58
C TYR A 64 12.05 -1.33 6.41
N GLU A 65 11.84 -1.64 7.69
CA GLU A 65 12.80 -2.44 8.44
C GLU A 65 13.14 -3.65 7.56
N SER A 66 14.42 -4.04 7.53
CA SER A 66 14.87 -5.11 6.64
C SER A 66 13.95 -6.31 6.83
N ASP A 67 13.45 -6.85 5.72
CA ASP A 67 12.50 -7.96 5.72
C ASP A 67 13.00 -9.10 6.64
N GLU A 68 14.32 -9.28 6.76
CA GLU A 68 14.95 -10.24 7.69
C GLU A 68 14.71 -9.94 9.18
N ILE A 69 14.75 -8.68 9.64
CA ILE A 69 14.47 -8.31 11.03
C ILE A 69 12.99 -8.49 11.33
N ILE A 70 12.13 -8.13 10.39
CA ILE A 70 10.68 -8.31 10.50
C ILE A 70 10.33 -9.80 10.55
N GLU A 71 10.89 -10.63 9.65
CA GLU A 71 10.68 -12.08 9.64
C GLU A 71 11.28 -12.77 10.88
N GLN A 72 12.44 -12.31 11.36
CA GLN A 72 13.01 -12.77 12.63
C GLN A 72 12.12 -12.38 13.82
N ALA A 73 11.59 -11.16 13.86
CA ALA A 73 10.65 -10.75 14.88
C ALA A 73 9.35 -11.59 14.81
N PHE A 74 8.78 -11.79 13.62
CA PHE A 74 7.56 -12.61 13.46
C PHE A 74 7.77 -14.08 13.83
N SER A 75 8.91 -14.68 13.47
CA SER A 75 9.23 -16.07 13.84
C SER A 75 9.46 -16.23 15.35
N LEU A 76 10.02 -15.22 16.01
CA LEU A 76 10.16 -15.17 17.48
C LEU A 76 8.81 -14.97 18.21
N LEU A 77 7.85 -14.29 17.56
CA LEU A 77 6.55 -13.92 18.11
C LEU A 77 5.44 -14.96 17.83
N ALA A 78 5.80 -16.20 17.47
CA ALA A 78 4.88 -17.26 17.05
C ALA A 78 3.70 -17.57 18.01
N ASN A 79 3.73 -17.06 19.24
CA ASN A 79 2.69 -17.26 20.25
C ASN A 79 1.76 -16.04 20.47
N SER A 80 1.92 -14.93 19.74
CA SER A 80 1.01 -13.79 19.85
C SER A 80 0.83 -13.08 18.52
N SER A 81 -0.43 -13.08 18.06
CA SER A 81 -0.99 -12.50 16.84
C SER A 81 -0.72 -11.00 16.68
N ILE A 82 0.52 -10.60 16.41
CA ILE A 82 0.82 -9.24 15.96
C ILE A 82 0.56 -9.22 14.46
N ARG A 83 -0.63 -8.74 14.09
CA ARG A 83 -0.95 -8.39 12.70
C ARG A 83 -0.83 -6.89 12.56
N THR A 84 -0.11 -6.41 11.56
CA THR A 84 -0.10 -5.00 11.19
C THR A 84 -1.47 -4.62 10.62
N VAL A 85 -2.42 -4.23 11.46
CA VAL A 85 -3.82 -3.97 11.04
C VAL A 85 -4.00 -2.62 10.34
N GLY A 86 -2.98 -1.76 10.32
CA GLY A 86 -3.07 -0.37 9.87
C GLY A 86 -3.65 -0.18 8.46
N PRO A 87 -3.07 -0.79 7.41
CA PRO A 87 -3.57 -0.66 6.04
C PRO A 87 -5.02 -1.15 5.89
N GLU A 88 -5.37 -2.28 6.49
CA GLU A 88 -6.75 -2.81 6.45
C GLU A 88 -7.73 -1.93 7.23
N LEU A 89 -7.35 -1.37 8.38
CA LEU A 89 -8.21 -0.50 9.18
C LEU A 89 -8.57 0.80 8.47
N ILE A 90 -7.63 1.35 7.69
CA ILE A 90 -7.84 2.62 6.98
C ILE A 90 -8.36 2.38 5.57
N PHE A 91 -7.60 1.67 4.74
CA PHE A 91 -7.97 1.45 3.34
C PHE A 91 -9.11 0.46 3.19
N GLY A 92 -9.26 -0.51 4.09
CA GLY A 92 -10.41 -1.41 4.10
C GLY A 92 -11.72 -0.66 4.37
N ARG A 93 -11.73 0.28 5.33
CA ARG A 93 -12.92 1.13 5.54
C ARG A 93 -13.23 1.98 4.32
N ILE A 94 -12.23 2.60 3.71
CA ILE A 94 -12.42 3.40 2.48
C ILE A 94 -12.96 2.52 1.34
N TYR A 95 -12.43 1.31 1.18
CA TYR A 95 -12.89 0.33 0.21
C TYR A 95 -14.37 0.00 0.39
N ASP A 96 -14.79 -0.26 1.64
CA ASP A 96 -16.19 -0.52 1.99
C ASP A 96 -17.08 0.71 1.74
N TYR A 97 -16.61 1.90 2.11
CA TYR A 97 -17.37 3.14 1.91
C TYR A 97 -17.60 3.49 0.45
N ILE A 98 -16.65 3.19 -0.43
CA ILE A 98 -16.83 3.39 -1.88
C ILE A 98 -17.85 2.39 -2.46
N GLY A 99 -18.11 1.28 -1.76
CA GLY A 99 -19.04 0.23 -2.19
C GLY A 99 -18.35 -0.96 -2.86
N PHE A 100 -17.01 -1.04 -2.84
CA PHE A 100 -16.30 -2.17 -3.43
C PHE A 100 -16.49 -3.47 -2.64
N ASN A 101 -17.03 -3.42 -1.42
CA ASN A 101 -17.44 -4.60 -0.66
C ASN A 101 -18.53 -5.44 -1.34
N ALA A 102 -19.22 -4.91 -2.36
CA ALA A 102 -20.13 -5.67 -3.20
C ALA A 102 -19.42 -6.69 -4.11
N ILE A 103 -18.09 -6.62 -4.21
CA ILE A 103 -17.28 -7.60 -4.94
C ILE A 103 -16.89 -8.73 -3.99
N GLU A 104 -17.55 -9.88 -4.12
CA GLU A 104 -17.34 -11.07 -3.28
C GLU A 104 -16.05 -11.84 -3.62
N GLU A 105 -14.94 -11.13 -3.83
CA GLU A 105 -13.62 -11.72 -4.12
C GLU A 105 -12.58 -11.17 -3.12
N GLU A 106 -12.32 -11.94 -2.06
CA GLU A 106 -11.48 -11.51 -0.94
C GLU A 106 -10.04 -11.16 -1.38
N LEU A 107 -9.49 -11.91 -2.35
CA LEU A 107 -8.17 -11.64 -2.90
C LEU A 107 -8.11 -10.27 -3.59
N PHE A 108 -9.20 -9.83 -4.23
CA PHE A 108 -9.25 -8.49 -4.85
C PHE A 108 -9.09 -7.40 -3.79
N ARG A 109 -9.85 -7.49 -2.69
CA ARG A 109 -9.76 -6.53 -1.57
C ARG A 109 -8.32 -6.39 -1.08
N HIS A 110 -7.66 -7.51 -0.79
CA HIS A 110 -6.31 -7.48 -0.28
C HIS A 110 -5.29 -6.95 -1.30
N LEU A 111 -5.45 -7.29 -2.59
CA LEU A 111 -4.59 -6.75 -3.64
C LEU A 111 -4.74 -5.24 -3.77
N VAL A 112 -5.95 -4.69 -3.69
CA VAL A 112 -6.20 -3.24 -3.71
C VAL A 112 -5.52 -2.56 -2.52
N ILE A 113 -5.76 -3.05 -1.30
CA ILE A 113 -5.19 -2.48 -0.08
C ILE A 113 -3.66 -2.58 -0.09
N GLY A 114 -3.13 -3.75 -0.46
CA GLY A 114 -1.70 -3.98 -0.60
C GLY A 114 -1.06 -3.05 -1.62
N ARG A 115 -1.72 -2.78 -2.76
CA ARG A 115 -1.22 -1.84 -3.77
C ARG A 115 -1.23 -0.38 -3.33
N LEU A 116 -2.20 0.03 -2.51
CA LEU A 116 -2.27 1.38 -1.95
C LEU A 116 -1.17 1.60 -0.90
N ALA A 117 -0.94 0.61 -0.04
CA ALA A 117 0.08 0.69 1.01
C ALA A 117 1.51 0.47 0.49
N PHE A 118 1.67 -0.36 -0.54
CA PHE A 118 2.97 -0.80 -1.08
C PHE A 118 3.04 -0.60 -2.60
N PRO A 119 3.08 0.66 -3.09
CA PRO A 119 3.10 0.93 -4.51
C PRO A 119 4.36 0.36 -5.18
N LEU A 120 4.24 -0.07 -6.44
CA LEU A 120 5.31 -0.47 -7.37
C LEU A 120 5.90 -1.89 -7.29
N SER A 121 5.47 -2.81 -6.42
CA SER A 121 5.94 -4.23 -6.47
C SER A 121 4.86 -5.28 -6.26
N LYS A 122 4.68 -6.16 -7.26
CA LYS A 122 3.79 -7.33 -7.20
C LYS A 122 4.27 -8.36 -6.16
N LEU A 123 5.58 -8.50 -6.00
CA LEU A 123 6.19 -9.38 -4.99
C LEU A 123 5.95 -8.85 -3.58
N LYS A 124 6.07 -7.52 -3.36
CA LYS A 124 5.74 -6.92 -2.07
C LYS A 124 4.26 -7.04 -1.71
N THR A 125 3.38 -7.15 -2.70
CA THR A 125 1.94 -7.41 -2.45
C THR A 125 1.71 -8.84 -1.94
N VAL A 126 2.54 -9.80 -2.36
CA VAL A 126 2.49 -11.19 -1.87
C VAL A 126 3.08 -11.29 -0.46
N ASP A 127 4.21 -10.63 -0.20
CA ASP A 127 4.78 -10.54 1.16
C ASP A 127 3.82 -9.82 2.14
N TYR A 128 3.09 -8.82 1.64
CA TYR A 128 2.02 -8.17 2.40
C TYR A 128 0.93 -9.18 2.81
N LEU A 129 0.45 -10.03 1.89
CA LEU A 129 -0.56 -11.03 2.21
C LEU A 129 -0.09 -12.02 3.29
N TYR A 130 1.18 -12.43 3.21
CA TYR A 130 1.77 -13.32 4.20
C TYR A 130 1.90 -12.65 5.57
N ARG A 131 2.52 -11.46 5.63
CA ARG A 131 2.81 -10.75 6.90
C ARG A 131 1.58 -10.18 7.59
N TYR A 132 0.55 -9.78 6.84
CA TYR A 132 -0.60 -9.05 7.38
C TYR A 132 -1.81 -9.97 7.65
N GLN A 133 -1.96 -11.04 6.87
CA GLN A 133 -3.09 -11.97 6.97
C GLN A 133 -2.68 -13.39 7.38
N GLY A 134 -1.37 -13.70 7.41
CA GLY A 134 -0.88 -15.08 7.61
C GLY A 134 -1.16 -15.99 6.41
N LYS A 135 -1.56 -15.44 5.26
CA LYS A 135 -1.95 -16.20 4.08
C LYS A 135 -0.76 -16.36 3.14
N SER A 136 -0.20 -17.57 3.07
CA SER A 136 0.82 -17.91 2.09
C SER A 136 0.19 -18.12 0.71
N ILE A 137 0.26 -17.11 -0.15
CA ILE A 137 -0.25 -17.17 -1.53
C ILE A 137 0.93 -17.21 -2.50
N LYS A 138 0.95 -18.19 -3.41
CA LYS A 138 1.97 -18.25 -4.47
C LYS A 138 1.79 -17.06 -5.42
N VAL A 139 2.88 -16.45 -5.84
CA VAL A 139 2.88 -15.32 -6.79
C VAL A 139 2.08 -15.66 -8.06
N ASP A 140 2.19 -16.88 -8.57
CA ASP A 140 1.42 -17.37 -9.74
C ASP A 140 -0.10 -17.29 -9.54
N THR A 141 -0.58 -17.47 -8.31
CA THR A 141 -2.01 -17.36 -7.99
C THR A 141 -2.49 -15.92 -8.12
N VAL A 142 -1.65 -14.95 -7.76
CA VAL A 142 -1.94 -13.53 -7.98
C VAL A 142 -2.00 -13.21 -9.46
N TYR A 143 -1.04 -13.70 -10.26
CA TYR A 143 -1.07 -13.48 -11.71
C TYR A 143 -2.31 -14.08 -12.38
N ARG A 144 -2.62 -15.36 -12.12
CA ARG A 144 -3.84 -15.98 -12.64
C ARG A 144 -5.11 -15.28 -12.19
N PHE A 145 -5.13 -14.76 -10.96
CA PHE A 145 -6.25 -13.99 -10.45
C PHE A 145 -6.43 -12.67 -11.21
N LEU A 146 -5.33 -11.95 -11.47
CA LEU A 146 -5.36 -10.72 -12.26
C LEU A 146 -5.85 -10.98 -13.70
N ASP A 147 -5.47 -12.11 -14.28
CA ASP A 147 -5.98 -12.54 -15.59
C ASP A 147 -7.49 -12.84 -15.53
N LYS A 148 -7.98 -13.52 -14.48
CA LYS A 148 -9.42 -13.75 -14.26
C LYS A 148 -10.19 -12.44 -14.00
N LEU A 149 -9.55 -11.48 -13.36
CA LEU A 149 -10.14 -10.20 -12.94
C LEU A 149 -10.54 -9.34 -14.16
N SER A 150 -9.79 -9.42 -15.27
CA SER A 150 -10.07 -8.62 -16.47
C SER A 150 -11.43 -8.92 -17.09
N ASP A 151 -11.90 -10.16 -16.98
CA ASP A 151 -13.06 -10.61 -17.77
C ASP A 151 -14.36 -10.63 -16.97
N LYS A 152 -14.30 -10.92 -15.65
CA LYS A 152 -15.50 -11.10 -14.82
C LYS A 152 -15.81 -9.94 -13.89
N LEU A 153 -14.79 -9.37 -13.25
CA LEU A 153 -14.98 -8.37 -12.20
C LEU A 153 -14.87 -6.94 -12.73
N LYS A 154 -14.15 -6.76 -13.84
CA LYS A 154 -13.89 -5.46 -14.44
C LYS A 154 -15.16 -4.62 -14.67
N PRO A 155 -16.26 -5.15 -15.25
CA PRO A 155 -17.46 -4.33 -15.46
C PRO A 155 -18.06 -3.81 -14.15
N GLN A 156 -18.10 -4.67 -13.11
CA GLN A 156 -18.62 -4.30 -11.80
C GLN A 156 -17.72 -3.28 -11.09
N ILE A 157 -16.40 -3.47 -11.16
CA ILE A 157 -15.40 -2.54 -10.60
C ILE A 157 -15.55 -1.16 -11.25
N GLU A 158 -15.62 -1.11 -12.58
CA GLU A 158 -15.74 0.13 -13.35
C GLU A 158 -17.07 0.84 -13.03
N GLN A 159 -18.17 0.09 -12.92
CA GLN A 159 -19.47 0.65 -12.57
C GLN A 159 -19.46 1.29 -11.18
N ILE A 160 -18.94 0.59 -10.15
CA ILE A 160 -18.86 1.12 -8.78
C ILE A 160 -18.00 2.39 -8.76
N ALA A 161 -16.81 2.34 -9.37
CA ALA A 161 -15.90 3.48 -9.44
C ALA A 161 -16.53 4.67 -10.16
N PHE A 162 -17.24 4.42 -11.27
CA PHE A 162 -17.91 5.45 -12.06
C PHE A 162 -19.06 6.10 -11.29
N VAL A 163 -19.92 5.33 -10.63
CA VAL A 163 -21.02 5.86 -9.81
C VAL A 163 -20.48 6.73 -8.67
N ALA A 164 -19.47 6.25 -7.93
CA ALA A 164 -18.84 7.02 -6.87
C ALA A 164 -18.27 8.35 -7.38
N TYR A 165 -17.64 8.33 -8.57
CA TYR A 165 -17.14 9.53 -9.23
C TYR A 165 -18.25 10.48 -9.68
N CYS A 166 -19.34 9.97 -10.26
CA CYS A 166 -20.49 10.78 -10.68
C CYS A 166 -21.14 11.51 -9.50
N ILE A 167 -21.33 10.83 -8.36
CA ILE A 167 -21.88 11.46 -7.14
C ILE A 167 -20.98 12.60 -6.67
N LEU A 168 -19.66 12.38 -6.63
CA LEU A 168 -18.69 13.39 -6.25
C LEU A 168 -18.74 14.60 -7.19
N LYS A 169 -18.80 14.35 -8.50
CA LYS A 169 -18.85 15.40 -9.52
C LYS A 169 -20.16 16.18 -9.52
N GLU A 170 -21.28 15.52 -9.27
CA GLU A 170 -22.57 16.19 -9.16
C GLU A 170 -22.63 17.08 -7.91
N LEU A 171 -22.08 16.62 -6.78
CA LEU A 171 -21.94 17.46 -5.59
C LEU A 171 -21.07 18.69 -5.87
N GLU A 172 -19.94 18.51 -6.55
CA GLU A 172 -19.07 19.61 -6.97
C GLU A 172 -19.82 20.62 -7.86
N ARG A 173 -20.57 20.12 -8.86
CA ARG A 173 -21.39 20.95 -9.76
C ARG A 173 -22.43 21.77 -9.00
N VAL A 174 -23.16 21.14 -8.08
CA VAL A 174 -24.19 21.79 -7.26
C VAL A 174 -23.58 22.87 -6.35
N LEU A 175 -22.43 22.59 -5.72
CA LEU A 175 -21.73 23.59 -4.90
C LEU A 175 -21.33 24.82 -5.71
N GLN A 176 -20.86 24.62 -6.94
CA GLN A 176 -20.51 25.71 -7.86
C GLN A 176 -21.74 26.51 -8.33
N GLU A 177 -22.81 25.83 -8.74
CA GLU A 177 -24.08 26.45 -9.16
C GLU A 177 -24.67 27.34 -8.06
N LYS A 178 -24.60 26.88 -6.80
CA LYS A 178 -25.08 27.63 -5.63
C LYS A 178 -24.08 28.67 -5.11
N LYS A 179 -22.92 28.83 -5.76
CA LYS A 179 -21.82 29.70 -5.32
C LYS A 179 -21.45 29.48 -3.84
N SER A 180 -21.44 28.22 -3.43
CA SER A 180 -21.16 27.83 -2.05
C SER A 180 -19.71 28.16 -1.68
N ALA A 181 -19.50 28.70 -0.49
CA ALA A 181 -18.17 28.89 0.09
C ALA A 181 -17.57 27.58 0.64
N ILE A 182 -18.36 26.51 0.68
CA ILE A 182 -17.97 25.21 1.25
C ILE A 182 -17.23 24.39 0.20
N SER A 183 -16.04 23.89 0.53
CA SER A 183 -15.29 22.99 -0.35
C SER A 183 -15.95 21.61 -0.43
N LEU A 184 -15.69 20.88 -1.52
CA LEU A 184 -16.18 19.51 -1.71
C LEU A 184 -15.84 18.59 -0.52
N LYS A 185 -14.59 18.68 -0.02
CA LYS A 185 -14.15 17.94 1.17
C LYS A 185 -14.99 18.29 2.40
N ARG A 186 -15.21 19.58 2.64
CA ARG A 186 -15.98 20.04 3.79
C ARG A 186 -17.46 19.68 3.68
N ALA A 187 -18.03 19.72 2.47
CA ALA A 187 -19.37 19.24 2.20
C ALA A 187 -19.50 17.75 2.51
N SER A 188 -18.56 16.93 2.04
CA SER A 188 -18.51 15.50 2.36
C SER A 188 -18.30 15.20 3.84
N ASP A 189 -17.56 16.03 4.57
CA ASP A 189 -17.41 15.86 6.03
C ASP A 189 -18.70 16.24 6.77
N LEU A 190 -19.39 17.29 6.32
CA LEU A 190 -20.65 17.72 6.92
C LEU A 190 -21.74 16.66 6.79
N THR A 191 -21.86 15.99 5.64
CA THR A 191 -22.84 14.92 5.45
C THR A 191 -22.69 13.79 6.48
N ARG A 192 -21.48 13.53 6.98
CA ARG A 192 -21.23 12.53 8.03
C ARG A 192 -21.77 12.93 9.40
N THR A 193 -22.01 14.22 9.62
CA THR A 193 -22.48 14.79 10.88
C THR A 193 -23.92 15.26 10.82
N MET A 194 -24.61 15.06 9.69
CA MET A 194 -26.02 15.40 9.53
C MET A 194 -26.90 14.30 10.11
N TYR A 195 -27.63 14.64 11.17
CA TYR A 195 -28.62 13.78 11.81
C TYR A 195 -30.02 14.37 11.59
N GLN A 196 -31.01 13.53 11.35
CA GLN A 196 -32.41 13.93 11.37
C GLN A 196 -33.07 13.38 12.63
N ILE A 197 -33.61 14.25 13.47
CA ILE A 197 -34.49 13.85 14.57
C ILE A 197 -35.92 14.05 14.14
N THR A 198 -36.71 12.98 14.23
CA THR A 198 -38.16 13.01 14.04
C THR A 198 -38.81 12.85 15.39
N TYR A 199 -39.67 13.79 15.77
CA TYR A 199 -40.37 13.76 17.05
C TYR A 199 -41.84 14.15 16.88
N THR A 200 -42.70 13.53 17.67
CA THR A 200 -44.13 13.79 17.69
C THR A 200 -44.44 14.73 18.84
N LEU A 201 -45.10 15.84 18.55
CA LEU A 201 -45.50 16.82 19.56
C LEU A 201 -46.56 16.19 20.49
N PRO A 202 -46.38 16.27 21.83
CA PRO A 202 -47.28 15.61 22.79
C PRO A 202 -48.75 16.06 22.65
N GLU A 203 -48.97 17.34 22.37
CA GLU A 203 -50.31 17.94 22.39
C GLU A 203 -51.01 17.88 21.03
N SER A 204 -50.28 18.13 19.93
CA SER A 204 -50.88 18.19 18.59
C SER A 204 -50.84 16.85 17.83
N LYS A 205 -50.12 15.85 18.35
CA LYS A 205 -49.79 14.59 17.67
C LYS A 205 -49.13 14.76 16.30
N GLN A 206 -48.67 15.96 15.96
CA GLN A 206 -48.00 16.22 14.69
C GLN A 206 -46.55 15.74 14.77
N THR A 207 -46.16 14.96 13.77
CA THR A 207 -44.77 14.53 13.58
C THR A 207 -44.00 15.63 12.88
N LYS A 208 -42.94 16.14 13.53
CA LYS A 208 -42.00 17.10 12.95
C LYS A 208 -40.63 16.47 12.82
N SER A 209 -39.91 16.85 11.77
CA SER A 209 -38.50 16.51 11.59
C SER A 209 -37.63 17.75 11.70
N LYS A 210 -36.47 17.61 12.34
CA LYS A 210 -35.44 18.65 12.40
C LYS A 210 -34.09 18.05 12.05
N LEU A 211 -33.39 18.69 11.11
CA LEU A 211 -32.02 18.38 10.76
C LEU A 211 -31.08 19.07 11.76
N LEU A 212 -30.11 18.30 12.26
CA LEU A 212 -29.04 18.74 13.14
C LEU A 212 -27.71 18.43 12.47
N TRP A 213 -26.74 19.33 12.57
CA TRP A 213 -25.37 19.07 12.15
C TRP A 213 -24.41 19.82 13.07
N HIS A 214 -23.24 19.24 13.32
CA HIS A 214 -22.18 19.91 14.07
C HIS A 214 -21.09 20.32 13.08
N GLY A 215 -21.00 21.63 12.83
CA GLY A 215 -19.97 22.25 11.99
C GLY A 215 -18.70 22.53 12.77
#